data_AF-A0A6P8K6U1-F1
#
_entry.id   AF-A0A6P8K6U1-F1
#
_cell.length_a   1.000
_cell.length_b   1.000
_cell.length_c   1.000
_cell.angle_alpha   90.00
_cell.angle_beta   90.00
_cell.angle_gamma   90.00
#
_symmetry.space_group_name_H-M   'P 1'
#
loop_
_entity.id
_entity.type
_entity.pdbx_description
1 polymer ?
#
loop_
_entity_poly.entity_id
_entity_poly.type
_entity_poly.pdbx_seq_one_letter_code
_entity_poly.pdbx_strand_id
1 'polypeptide(L)'
;MYLQFLFALLMSRHQIVATENFDRAFELALFLDRIGRVHRLHAITIVNSVGSVDPSYLDDLHRELMCNSSNHFYLLPQMTATDKDCSRVRFNSLQDEETIYLVFARDSKDAVIYLQAERARGRRYTRTMFMLRKQESQKDMKYFFELLWKLQFRSALVVVAARNFYQMDPYPTVRVIRMRRLSSYDPHHVFPPANRRNFRGYRMRLPVQQDVPNTFWYKNRRTKAWELAGLGGILINQLMMHLNVTMDLFRFEVNGSTLLNMAALTDLIVEGKAELSPHLYDTLQSNTNVDYSYPTQVAPRCFMIPLDNEISRSLYVFLPFSLPMWLCLLFVLLVVHFVYVRRLMPDGPFWALLGVPGAGPVKYGHRKPGRGLSTFLILFGIFILVQMYSTKLTSSLTVTLIRRPANSLEEMFLLPYRILVLPTDVYAIVDSLGHAMQFSTKFSITDAHNFSMKRISMDPNYIYPISTIRWRFFDFQQRFLRKKRFYFSKICHGSFPYQYQLRVDSHLKDALHRFLLHVQQAGLDDLWLETSYRKAHRMGYLKDFSTLAELEEKLRLRPLALNLLVPAFSLFLCGLLGSGIAFLVEIRHSFGCRQKPPSINRNPGD
;
A
#
# COMPACT_ATOMS: atom_id res chain seq x y z
N MET A 1 -51.21 33.86 38.01
CA MET A 1 -50.48 35.11 37.69
C MET A 1 -49.00 34.89 37.34
N TYR A 2 -48.21 34.18 38.16
CA TYR A 2 -46.78 33.92 37.86
C TYR A 2 -46.52 33.10 36.58
N LEU A 3 -47.40 32.15 36.22
CA LEU A 3 -47.25 31.34 35.01
C LEU A 3 -47.48 32.14 33.70
N GLN A 4 -48.39 33.12 33.73
CA GLN A 4 -48.65 34.00 32.58
C GLN A 4 -47.51 35.00 32.37
N PHE A 5 -46.85 35.44 33.45
CA PHE A 5 -45.66 36.29 33.36
C PHE A 5 -44.46 35.53 32.80
N LEU A 6 -44.30 34.25 33.15
CA LEU A 6 -43.27 33.36 32.59
C LEU A 6 -43.53 33.03 31.11
N PHE A 7 -44.80 32.84 30.73
CA PHE A 7 -45.18 32.65 29.33
C PHE A 7 -44.99 33.92 28.49
N ALA A 8 -45.28 35.10 29.08
CA ALA A 8 -45.01 36.39 28.45
C ALA A 8 -43.50 36.65 28.32
N LEU A 9 -42.67 36.27 29.30
CA LEU A 9 -41.19 36.36 29.21
C LEU A 9 -40.57 35.36 28.22
N LEU A 10 -41.16 34.17 28.07
CA LEU A 10 -40.76 33.17 27.06
C LEU A 10 -41.17 33.59 25.65
N MET A 11 -42.35 34.21 25.48
CA MET A 11 -42.81 34.78 24.20
C MET A 11 -42.15 36.14 23.88
N SER A 12 -41.64 36.84 24.89
CA SER A 12 -40.89 38.10 24.75
C SER A 12 -39.41 37.89 24.40
N ARG A 13 -38.94 36.65 24.17
CA ARG A 13 -37.62 36.43 23.57
C ARG A 13 -37.65 36.81 22.09
N HIS A 14 -37.43 38.11 21.85
CA HIS A 14 -36.94 38.71 20.60
C HIS A 14 -37.80 38.45 19.36
N GLN A 15 -39.06 38.88 19.37
CA GLN A 15 -39.70 39.34 18.12
C GLN A 15 -39.37 40.81 17.90
N ILE A 16 -38.08 41.12 17.69
CA ILE A 16 -37.74 42.34 16.96
C ILE A 16 -38.12 42.04 15.51
N VAL A 17 -39.18 42.69 15.04
CA VAL A 17 -39.60 42.69 13.63
C VAL A 17 -38.47 43.35 12.85
N ALA A 18 -37.46 42.56 12.48
CA ALA A 18 -36.45 42.98 11.54
C ALA A 18 -37.16 43.11 10.19
N THR A 19 -37.30 44.33 9.70
CA THR A 19 -37.49 44.56 8.28
C THR A 19 -36.33 43.86 7.58
N GLU A 20 -36.62 42.96 6.65
CA GLU A 20 -35.59 42.12 6.02
C GLU A 20 -34.88 42.91 4.91
N ASN A 21 -34.36 44.09 5.24
CA ASN A 21 -33.75 45.01 4.30
C ASN A 21 -32.38 45.45 4.81
N PHE A 22 -31.32 45.10 4.08
CA PHE A 22 -29.96 45.46 4.49
C PHE A 22 -29.53 46.85 3.98
N ASP A 23 -30.47 47.72 3.60
CA ASP A 23 -30.19 49.12 3.24
C ASP A 23 -29.52 49.89 4.39
N ARG A 24 -29.79 49.52 5.65
CA ARG A 24 -29.15 50.08 6.85
C ARG A 24 -28.18 49.07 7.46
N ALA A 25 -27.00 49.54 7.87
CA ALA A 25 -25.97 48.71 8.48
C ALA A 25 -26.44 48.01 9.77
N PHE A 26 -27.31 48.67 10.54
CA PHE A 26 -27.92 48.12 11.76
C PHE A 26 -28.73 46.84 11.50
N GLU A 27 -29.51 46.77 10.41
CA GLU A 27 -30.33 45.61 10.09
C GLU A 27 -29.46 44.39 9.73
N LEU A 28 -28.34 44.62 9.04
CA LEU A 28 -27.35 43.59 8.75
C LEU A 28 -26.62 43.13 10.02
N ALA A 29 -26.23 44.06 10.91
CA ALA A 29 -25.56 43.72 12.17
C ALA A 29 -26.47 42.86 13.07
N LEU A 30 -27.76 43.17 13.17
CA LEU A 30 -28.74 42.38 13.91
C LEU A 30 -28.90 40.97 13.32
N PHE A 31 -28.92 40.86 11.99
CA PHE A 31 -28.96 39.56 11.32
C PHE A 31 -27.70 38.74 11.59
N LEU A 32 -26.52 39.36 11.49
CA LEU A 32 -25.24 38.72 11.77
C LEU A 32 -25.16 38.26 13.22
N ASP A 33 -25.56 39.08 14.21
CA ASP A 33 -25.62 38.69 15.62
C ASP A 33 -26.47 37.42 15.81
N ARG A 34 -27.67 37.39 15.22
CA ARG A 34 -28.55 36.21 15.29
C ARG A 34 -27.89 34.97 14.70
N ILE A 35 -27.30 35.07 13.51
CA ILE A 35 -26.60 33.95 12.85
C ILE A 35 -25.36 33.51 13.65
N GLY A 36 -24.61 34.46 14.18
CA GLY A 36 -23.44 34.25 15.03
C GLY A 36 -23.77 33.39 16.24
N ARG A 37 -24.84 33.73 16.96
CA ARG A 37 -25.29 32.95 18.14
C ARG A 37 -25.80 31.57 17.77
N VAL A 38 -26.60 31.47 16.71
CA VAL A 38 -27.21 30.20 16.27
C VAL A 38 -26.15 29.20 15.83
N HIS A 39 -25.17 29.66 15.04
CA HIS A 39 -24.11 28.81 14.48
C HIS A 39 -22.83 28.80 15.31
N ARG A 40 -22.79 29.52 16.44
CA ARG A 40 -21.62 29.66 17.33
C ARG A 40 -20.36 30.06 16.58
N LEU A 41 -20.46 31.12 15.77
CA LEU A 41 -19.34 31.60 14.96
C LEU A 41 -18.23 32.19 15.83
N HIS A 42 -16.98 31.96 15.47
CA HIS A 42 -15.80 32.41 16.21
C HIS A 42 -15.14 33.65 15.60
N ALA A 43 -15.37 33.94 14.31
CA ALA A 43 -14.84 35.14 13.68
C ALA A 43 -15.70 35.60 12.49
N ILE A 44 -15.52 36.86 12.10
CA ILE A 44 -16.15 37.47 10.93
C ILE A 44 -15.08 38.07 10.02
N THR A 45 -15.22 37.84 8.71
CA THR A 45 -14.33 38.42 7.71
C THR A 45 -15.14 39.20 6.69
N ILE A 46 -14.82 40.48 6.53
CA ILE A 46 -15.48 41.38 5.60
C ILE A 46 -14.54 41.65 4.43
N VAL A 47 -15.00 41.35 3.23
CA VAL A 47 -14.26 41.54 1.98
C VAL A 47 -15.06 42.45 1.07
N ASN A 48 -14.44 43.49 0.52
CA ASN A 48 -15.13 44.46 -0.33
C ASN A 48 -14.29 44.87 -1.55
N SER A 49 -14.97 45.10 -2.68
CA SER A 49 -14.37 45.77 -3.85
C SER A 49 -14.59 47.28 -3.79
N VAL A 50 -13.68 48.05 -4.40
CA VAL A 50 -13.85 49.51 -4.52
C VAL A 50 -15.16 49.84 -5.24
N GLY A 51 -16.03 50.62 -4.58
CA GLY A 51 -17.34 51.01 -5.09
C GLY A 51 -18.45 49.95 -4.95
N SER A 52 -18.18 48.81 -4.32
CA SER A 52 -19.22 47.82 -3.98
C SER A 52 -20.14 48.31 -2.85
N VAL A 53 -19.60 49.03 -1.87
CA VAL A 53 -20.32 49.60 -0.73
C VAL A 53 -19.70 50.95 -0.37
N ASP A 54 -20.54 51.87 0.13
CA ASP A 54 -20.10 53.19 0.57
C ASP A 54 -19.32 53.07 1.89
N PRO A 55 -18.16 53.75 2.05
CA PRO A 55 -17.32 53.59 3.24
C PRO A 55 -18.05 53.84 4.56
N SER A 56 -18.95 54.83 4.60
CA SER A 56 -19.78 55.13 5.78
C SER A 56 -20.63 53.95 6.23
N TYR A 57 -21.16 53.16 5.29
CA TYR A 57 -21.94 51.97 5.62
C TYR A 57 -21.07 50.90 6.30
N LEU A 58 -19.82 50.73 5.86
CA LEU A 58 -18.90 49.80 6.48
C LEU A 58 -18.47 50.27 7.88
N ASP A 59 -18.21 51.56 8.05
CA ASP A 59 -17.87 52.14 9.35
C ASP A 59 -19.03 51.98 10.34
N ASP A 60 -20.27 52.26 9.89
CA ASP A 60 -21.48 52.04 10.68
C ASP A 60 -21.65 50.56 11.04
N LEU A 61 -21.41 49.64 10.09
CA LEU A 61 -21.49 48.20 10.33
C LEU A 61 -20.45 47.74 11.38
N HIS A 62 -19.21 48.22 11.29
CA HIS A 62 -18.18 47.93 12.29
C HIS A 62 -18.58 48.48 13.65
N ARG A 63 -19.12 49.70 13.70
CA ARG A 63 -19.60 50.32 14.94
C ARG A 63 -20.72 49.51 15.57
N GLU A 64 -21.70 49.03 14.81
CA GLU A 64 -22.80 48.22 15.33
C GLU A 64 -22.36 46.82 15.79
N LEU A 65 -21.35 46.24 15.15
CA LEU A 65 -20.75 44.97 15.57
C LEU A 65 -19.92 45.13 16.86
N MET A 66 -19.25 46.28 17.05
CA MET A 66 -18.26 46.50 18.10
C MET A 66 -18.69 47.40 19.26
N CYS A 67 -19.76 48.19 19.16
CA CYS A 67 -20.19 49.06 20.26
C CYS A 67 -21.25 48.40 21.15
N ASN A 68 -21.99 47.44 20.62
CA ASN A 68 -23.05 46.78 21.35
C ASN A 68 -22.49 45.55 22.09
N SER A 69 -22.33 45.65 23.41
CA SER A 69 -21.81 44.58 24.28
C SER A 69 -22.66 43.30 24.25
N SER A 70 -23.93 43.39 23.82
CA SER A 70 -24.80 42.23 23.65
C SER A 70 -24.55 41.50 22.32
N ASN A 71 -23.85 42.10 21.36
CA ASN A 71 -23.59 41.50 20.06
C ASN A 71 -22.60 40.33 20.19
N HIS A 72 -22.92 39.22 19.53
CA HIS A 72 -22.09 38.01 19.48
C HIS A 72 -20.66 38.29 19.00
N PHE A 73 -20.48 39.24 18.07
CA PHE A 73 -19.18 39.57 17.49
C PHE A 73 -18.38 40.64 18.26
N TYR A 74 -18.90 41.20 19.36
CA TYR A 74 -18.30 42.33 20.07
C TYR A 74 -16.82 42.12 20.49
N LEU A 75 -16.43 40.89 20.85
CA LEU A 75 -15.03 40.52 21.19
C LEU A 75 -14.42 39.49 20.25
N LEU A 76 -15.08 39.18 19.13
CA LEU A 76 -14.60 38.17 18.20
C LEU A 76 -13.65 38.79 17.17
N PRO A 77 -12.64 38.03 16.70
CA PRO A 77 -11.75 38.49 15.65
C PRO A 77 -12.52 38.92 14.40
N GLN A 78 -12.22 40.14 13.95
CA GLN A 78 -12.72 40.69 12.69
C GLN A 78 -11.54 40.95 11.76
N MET A 79 -11.66 40.48 10.51
CA MET A 79 -10.67 40.78 9.46
C MET A 79 -11.36 41.51 8.32
N THR A 80 -10.77 42.60 7.87
CA THR A 80 -11.18 43.32 6.66
C THR A 80 -10.16 43.10 5.56
N ALA A 81 -10.61 42.88 4.33
CA ALA A 81 -9.72 42.73 3.20
C ALA A 81 -10.32 43.38 1.95
N THR A 82 -9.49 44.14 1.23
CA THR A 82 -9.91 44.82 0.00
C THR A 82 -9.39 44.08 -1.23
N ASP A 83 -9.89 44.48 -2.40
CA ASP A 83 -9.40 44.05 -3.71
C ASP A 83 -8.00 44.60 -4.04
N LYS A 84 -7.57 45.70 -3.42
CA LYS A 84 -6.22 46.28 -3.54
C LYS A 84 -5.15 45.55 -2.75
N ASP A 85 -5.54 44.77 -1.74
CA ASP A 85 -4.61 44.04 -0.90
C ASP A 85 -4.00 42.86 -1.66
N CYS A 86 -2.78 43.04 -2.21
CA CYS A 86 -2.02 41.99 -2.90
C CYS A 86 -1.54 40.85 -2.00
N SER A 87 -1.92 40.83 -0.72
CA SER A 87 -1.49 39.79 0.22
C SER A 87 -2.08 38.43 -0.17
N ARG A 88 -1.19 37.46 -0.44
CA ARG A 88 -1.54 36.07 -0.82
C ARG A 88 -1.95 35.21 0.39
N VAL A 89 -2.37 35.83 1.49
CA VAL A 89 -2.64 35.12 2.74
C VAL A 89 -3.90 34.27 2.57
N ARG A 90 -3.77 32.97 2.86
CA ARG A 90 -4.89 32.03 2.82
C ARG A 90 -5.58 32.02 4.18
N PHE A 91 -6.91 32.12 4.20
CA PHE A 91 -7.65 32.16 5.46
C PHE A 91 -7.56 30.86 6.26
N ASN A 92 -7.28 29.73 5.61
CA ASN A 92 -7.11 28.45 6.29
C ASN A 92 -6.02 28.46 7.38
N SER A 93 -4.97 29.29 7.25
CA SER A 93 -3.90 29.38 8.26
C SER A 93 -4.21 30.34 9.41
N LEU A 94 -5.23 31.19 9.27
CA LEU A 94 -5.55 32.25 10.23
C LEU A 94 -6.90 32.04 10.94
N GLN A 95 -7.80 31.27 10.33
CA GLN A 95 -9.20 31.23 10.71
C GLN A 95 -9.72 29.80 10.80
N ASP A 96 -10.63 29.59 11.75
CA ASP A 96 -11.32 28.32 11.98
C ASP A 96 -12.49 28.09 11.01
N GLU A 97 -13.12 26.91 11.10
CA GLU A 97 -14.27 26.53 10.25
C GLU A 97 -15.51 27.35 10.59
N GLU A 98 -15.64 27.77 11.85
CA GLU A 98 -16.79 28.52 12.35
C GLU A 98 -16.62 30.02 12.10
N THR A 99 -16.27 30.38 10.87
CA THR A 99 -16.13 31.76 10.43
C THR A 99 -17.14 32.11 9.36
N ILE A 100 -17.62 33.35 9.36
CA ILE A 100 -18.52 33.88 8.32
C ILE A 100 -17.77 34.86 7.42
N TYR A 101 -17.90 34.64 6.12
CA TYR A 101 -17.36 35.51 5.08
C TYR A 101 -18.47 36.42 4.56
N LEU A 102 -18.32 37.74 4.72
CA LEU A 102 -19.19 38.75 4.15
C LEU A 102 -18.48 39.40 2.97
N VAL A 103 -18.99 39.22 1.76
CA VAL A 103 -18.33 39.62 0.52
C VAL A 103 -19.19 40.64 -0.21
N PHE A 104 -18.74 41.89 -0.26
CA PHE A 104 -19.37 42.97 -0.99
C PHE A 104 -18.80 43.08 -2.40
N ALA A 105 -19.67 42.91 -3.40
CA ALA A 105 -19.33 42.95 -4.81
C ALA A 105 -20.24 43.93 -5.56
N ARG A 106 -19.72 44.56 -6.60
CA ARG A 106 -20.47 45.52 -7.44
C ARG A 106 -21.57 44.81 -8.23
N ASP A 107 -21.22 43.69 -8.85
CA ASP A 107 -22.08 42.86 -9.68
C ASP A 107 -21.69 41.38 -9.61
N SER A 108 -22.41 40.55 -10.34
CA SER A 108 -22.15 39.10 -10.45
C SER A 108 -20.80 38.73 -11.10
N LYS A 109 -20.09 39.69 -11.72
CA LYS A 109 -18.85 39.47 -12.50
C LYS A 109 -17.64 40.11 -11.84
N ASP A 110 -17.79 40.65 -10.63
CA ASP A 110 -16.73 41.37 -9.93
C ASP A 110 -15.51 40.46 -9.63
N ALA A 111 -14.31 41.04 -9.77
CA ALA A 111 -13.05 40.32 -9.58
C ALA A 111 -12.85 39.87 -8.13
N VAL A 112 -13.49 40.56 -7.17
CA VAL A 112 -13.43 40.22 -5.75
C VAL A 112 -13.95 38.80 -5.45
N ILE A 113 -14.84 38.26 -6.27
CA ILE A 113 -15.36 36.89 -6.12
C ILE A 113 -14.24 35.86 -6.31
N TYR A 114 -13.41 36.03 -7.34
CA TYR A 114 -12.27 35.15 -7.61
C TYR A 114 -11.16 35.34 -6.57
N LEU A 115 -10.91 36.58 -6.15
CA LEU A 115 -9.97 36.88 -5.07
C LEU A 115 -10.39 36.20 -3.76
N GLN A 116 -11.68 36.27 -3.43
CA GLN A 116 -12.23 35.60 -2.26
C GLN A 116 -12.13 34.09 -2.38
N ALA A 117 -12.35 33.52 -3.57
CA ALA A 117 -12.16 32.09 -3.79
C ALA A 117 -10.71 31.69 -3.48
N GLU A 118 -9.71 32.40 -3.99
CA GLU A 118 -8.30 32.11 -3.71
C GLU A 118 -7.95 32.24 -2.22
N ARG A 119 -8.44 33.29 -1.54
CA ARG A 119 -8.19 33.50 -0.11
C ARG A 119 -8.88 32.48 0.78
N ALA A 120 -10.15 32.15 0.48
CA ALA A 120 -10.95 31.18 1.23
C ALA A 120 -10.66 29.71 0.85
N ARG A 121 -9.59 29.44 0.09
CA ARG A 121 -9.19 28.09 -0.28
C ARG A 121 -8.95 27.23 0.97
N GLY A 122 -9.54 26.04 1.00
CA GLY A 122 -9.57 25.17 2.18
C GLY A 122 -10.71 25.48 3.15
N ARG A 123 -11.49 26.54 2.92
CA ARG A 123 -12.60 27.02 3.77
C ARG A 123 -13.83 27.44 2.96
N ARG A 124 -13.94 27.11 1.67
CA ARG A 124 -15.08 27.52 0.81
C ARG A 124 -16.42 26.87 1.18
N TYR A 125 -16.42 25.97 2.14
CA TYR A 125 -17.61 25.36 2.70
C TYR A 125 -18.19 26.09 3.90
N THR A 126 -17.47 27.06 4.45
CA THR A 126 -17.97 27.90 5.53
C THR A 126 -19.04 28.86 5.00
N ARG A 127 -19.77 29.45 5.93
CA ARG A 127 -20.93 30.31 5.63
C ARG A 127 -20.42 31.57 4.94
N THR A 128 -20.81 31.75 3.68
CA THR A 128 -20.38 32.90 2.88
C THR A 128 -21.60 33.66 2.41
N MET A 129 -21.62 34.96 2.62
CA MET A 129 -22.69 35.87 2.22
C MET A 129 -22.16 36.81 1.15
N PHE A 130 -22.68 36.68 -0.07
CA PHE A 130 -22.35 37.56 -1.18
C PHE A 130 -23.40 38.66 -1.30
N MET A 131 -22.96 39.91 -1.12
CA MET A 131 -23.77 41.11 -1.20
C MET A 131 -23.52 41.79 -2.54
N LEU A 132 -24.49 41.71 -3.45
CA LEU A 132 -24.43 42.34 -4.76
C LEU A 132 -25.15 43.70 -4.73
N ARG A 133 -24.43 44.78 -5.03
CA ARG A 133 -24.99 46.15 -5.05
C ARG A 133 -26.06 46.31 -6.14
N LYS A 134 -25.74 45.86 -7.36
CA LYS A 134 -26.61 46.03 -8.53
C LYS A 134 -27.73 44.98 -8.56
N GLN A 135 -28.90 45.37 -9.09
CA GLN A 135 -29.95 44.41 -9.40
C GLN A 135 -29.57 43.59 -10.64
N GLU A 136 -29.50 42.28 -10.46
CA GLU A 136 -29.10 41.34 -11.50
C GLU A 136 -30.31 40.75 -12.24
N SER A 137 -30.13 40.42 -13.53
CA SER A 137 -31.13 39.68 -14.27
C SER A 137 -31.19 38.22 -13.81
N GLN A 138 -32.30 37.51 -14.08
CA GLN A 138 -32.40 36.08 -13.77
C GLN A 138 -31.29 35.25 -14.46
N LYS A 139 -30.85 35.67 -15.65
CA LYS A 139 -29.78 34.99 -16.39
C LYS A 139 -28.43 35.19 -15.71
N ASP A 140 -28.12 36.42 -15.30
CA ASP A 140 -26.87 36.74 -14.61
C ASP A 140 -26.81 36.08 -13.23
N MET A 141 -27.94 36.00 -12.51
CA MET A 141 -28.03 35.25 -11.26
C MET A 141 -27.77 33.76 -11.45
N LYS A 142 -28.33 33.15 -12.50
CA LYS A 142 -28.06 31.73 -12.79
C LYS A 142 -26.58 31.50 -13.08
N TYR A 143 -25.98 32.35 -13.92
CA TYR A 143 -24.55 32.31 -14.22
C TYR A 143 -23.69 32.49 -12.95
N PHE A 144 -24.09 33.40 -12.06
CA PHE A 144 -23.40 33.64 -10.80
C PHE A 144 -23.40 32.41 -9.89
N PHE A 145 -24.56 31.74 -9.72
CA PHE A 145 -24.62 30.51 -8.93
C PHE A 145 -23.86 29.34 -9.58
N GLU A 146 -23.86 29.25 -10.91
CA GLU A 146 -23.00 28.29 -11.63
C GLU A 146 -21.50 28.57 -11.39
N LEU A 147 -21.10 29.85 -11.35
CA LEU A 147 -19.75 30.27 -10.99
C LEU A 147 -19.40 29.91 -9.54
N LEU A 148 -20.28 30.21 -8.58
CA LEU A 148 -20.08 29.86 -7.17
C LEU A 148 -19.93 28.35 -6.98
N TRP A 149 -20.76 27.56 -7.66
CA TRP A 149 -20.64 26.11 -7.66
C TRP A 149 -19.32 25.64 -8.29
N LYS A 150 -18.92 26.23 -9.42
CA LYS A 150 -17.62 25.96 -10.05
C LYS A 150 -16.45 26.31 -9.12
N LEU A 151 -16.56 27.35 -8.30
CA LEU A 151 -15.55 27.74 -7.32
C LEU A 151 -15.63 26.93 -6.01
N GLN A 152 -16.61 26.02 -5.87
CA GLN A 152 -16.85 25.17 -4.70
C GLN A 152 -17.33 25.91 -3.44
N PHE A 153 -18.03 27.05 -3.59
CA PHE A 153 -18.72 27.68 -2.47
C PHE A 153 -19.99 26.90 -2.12
N ARG A 154 -19.95 26.05 -1.08
CA ARG A 154 -21.05 25.11 -0.76
C ARG A 154 -22.17 25.76 0.07
N SER A 155 -21.81 26.68 0.96
CA SER A 155 -22.70 27.29 1.94
C SER A 155 -22.87 28.80 1.66
N ALA A 156 -23.28 29.13 0.44
CA ALA A 156 -23.41 30.51 -0.03
C ALA A 156 -24.85 31.04 0.09
N LEU A 157 -25.00 32.22 0.68
CA LEU A 157 -26.20 33.04 0.65
C LEU A 157 -25.92 34.28 -0.23
N VAL A 158 -26.76 34.55 -1.22
CA VAL A 158 -26.58 35.69 -2.12
C VAL A 158 -27.70 36.70 -1.87
N VAL A 159 -27.33 37.94 -1.59
CA VAL A 159 -28.26 39.05 -1.39
C VAL A 159 -28.05 40.08 -2.47
N VAL A 160 -29.13 40.43 -3.18
CA VAL A 160 -29.11 41.34 -4.32
C VAL A 160 -29.86 42.61 -3.95
N ALA A 161 -29.22 43.76 -4.18
CA ALA A 161 -29.75 45.09 -3.89
C ALA A 161 -30.31 45.18 -2.46
N ALA A 162 -29.59 44.59 -1.49
CA ALA A 162 -29.90 44.55 -0.06
C ALA A 162 -31.26 43.93 0.35
N ARG A 163 -32.10 43.50 -0.60
CA ARG A 163 -33.51 43.12 -0.34
C ARG A 163 -33.87 41.72 -0.80
N ASN A 164 -33.21 41.21 -1.84
CA ASN A 164 -33.57 39.93 -2.46
C ASN A 164 -32.59 38.84 -2.06
N PHE A 165 -33.09 37.81 -1.39
CA PHE A 165 -32.29 36.70 -0.86
C PHE A 165 -32.40 35.48 -1.76
N TYR A 166 -31.26 34.89 -2.09
CA TYR A 166 -31.15 33.71 -2.92
C TYR A 166 -30.20 32.68 -2.30
N GLN A 167 -30.57 31.42 -2.43
CA GLN A 167 -29.74 30.27 -2.08
C GLN A 167 -29.69 29.31 -3.26
N MET A 168 -28.76 28.36 -3.23
CA MET A 168 -28.67 27.30 -4.23
C MET A 168 -28.99 25.91 -3.67
N ASP A 169 -29.61 25.08 -4.49
CA ASP A 169 -29.61 23.62 -4.34
C ASP A 169 -28.76 23.02 -5.47
N PRO A 170 -27.55 22.51 -5.20
CA PRO A 170 -26.63 22.08 -6.26
C PRO A 170 -27.01 20.72 -6.90
N TYR A 171 -27.91 19.95 -6.30
CA TYR A 171 -28.17 18.56 -6.70
C TYR A 171 -29.59 18.34 -7.26
N PRO A 172 -29.74 17.58 -8.37
CA PRO A 172 -28.70 17.00 -9.24
C PRO A 172 -28.07 18.02 -10.22
N THR A 173 -28.66 19.19 -10.36
CA THR A 173 -28.16 20.32 -11.15
C THR A 173 -28.40 21.58 -10.35
N VAL A 174 -27.54 22.59 -10.49
CA VAL A 174 -27.65 23.86 -9.75
C VAL A 174 -29.01 24.52 -9.99
N ARG A 175 -29.81 24.64 -8.93
CA ARG A 175 -31.10 25.35 -8.91
C ARG A 175 -31.01 26.55 -7.99
N VAL A 176 -31.46 27.69 -8.49
CA VAL A 176 -31.53 28.94 -7.73
C VAL A 176 -32.89 29.03 -7.04
N ILE A 177 -32.89 29.24 -5.73
CA ILE A 177 -34.09 29.35 -4.91
C ILE A 177 -34.15 30.77 -4.34
N ARG A 178 -35.18 31.53 -4.73
CA ARG A 178 -35.47 32.84 -4.15
C ARG A 178 -36.20 32.66 -2.82
N MET A 179 -35.67 33.25 -1.76
CA MET A 179 -36.30 33.26 -0.45
C MET A 179 -37.29 34.42 -0.39
N ARG A 180 -38.56 34.14 -0.07
CA ARG A 180 -39.62 35.17 -0.04
C ARG A 180 -39.64 35.98 1.25
N ARG A 181 -39.48 35.30 2.40
CA ARG A 181 -39.40 35.90 3.75
C ARG A 181 -38.35 35.17 4.56
N LEU A 182 -37.23 35.81 4.84
CA LEU A 182 -36.10 35.26 5.60
C LEU A 182 -36.51 34.78 7.00
N SER A 183 -37.42 35.51 7.66
CA SER A 183 -37.99 35.21 8.98
C SER A 183 -38.76 33.90 9.05
N SER A 184 -39.28 33.41 7.91
CA SER A 184 -39.98 32.11 7.84
C SER A 184 -39.03 30.91 7.76
N TYR A 185 -37.75 31.15 7.47
CA TYR A 185 -36.75 30.10 7.43
C TYR A 185 -36.13 29.92 8.80
N ASP A 186 -35.88 28.65 9.15
CA ASP A 186 -35.08 28.31 10.31
C ASP A 186 -33.66 28.89 10.15
N PRO A 187 -33.15 29.66 11.14
CA PRO A 187 -31.78 30.17 11.15
C PRO A 187 -30.70 29.12 10.85
N HIS A 188 -30.92 27.86 11.21
CA HIS A 188 -29.99 26.77 10.88
C HIS A 188 -29.94 26.41 9.39
N HIS A 189 -31.02 26.71 8.66
CA HIS A 189 -31.23 26.34 7.26
C HIS A 189 -31.17 27.55 6.30
N VAL A 190 -30.86 28.75 6.80
CA VAL A 190 -30.64 29.95 5.98
C VAL A 190 -29.46 29.76 5.01
N PHE A 191 -28.43 29.05 5.47
CA PHE A 191 -27.33 28.63 4.63
C PHE A 191 -27.54 27.18 4.17
N PRO A 192 -27.26 26.85 2.90
CA PRO A 192 -27.28 25.47 2.45
C PRO A 192 -26.32 24.61 3.28
N PRO A 193 -26.74 23.42 3.75
CA PRO A 193 -25.85 22.57 4.52
C PRO A 193 -24.72 22.07 3.62
N ALA A 194 -23.47 22.29 4.04
CA ALA A 194 -22.28 21.93 3.28
C ALA A 194 -22.19 20.42 2.99
N ASN A 195 -22.71 19.58 3.89
CA ASN A 195 -22.64 18.12 3.83
C ASN A 195 -24.04 17.50 3.64
N ARG A 196 -24.33 17.08 2.41
CA ARG A 196 -25.56 16.35 2.06
C ARG A 196 -25.31 14.84 2.10
N ARG A 197 -26.33 14.07 2.48
CA ARG A 197 -26.27 12.59 2.47
C ARG A 197 -26.71 11.96 1.14
N ASN A 198 -27.46 12.70 0.32
CA ASN A 198 -28.05 12.20 -0.92
C ASN A 198 -27.96 13.28 -2.01
N PHE A 199 -27.34 12.93 -3.14
CA PHE A 199 -27.06 13.83 -4.27
C PHE A 199 -28.08 13.68 -5.42
N ARG A 200 -29.18 12.96 -5.18
CA ARG A 200 -30.36 12.86 -6.06
C ARG A 200 -30.03 12.48 -7.52
N GLY A 201 -29.03 11.63 -7.72
CA GLY A 201 -28.60 11.17 -9.04
C GLY A 201 -27.63 12.11 -9.77
N TYR A 202 -26.93 13.00 -9.06
CA TYR A 202 -25.85 13.85 -9.62
C TYR A 202 -24.95 13.06 -10.58
N ARG A 203 -24.69 13.59 -11.77
CA ARG A 203 -23.87 12.92 -12.79
C ARG A 203 -22.42 13.33 -12.62
N MET A 204 -21.56 12.40 -12.24
CA MET A 204 -20.13 12.65 -12.04
C MET A 204 -19.30 11.97 -13.12
N ARG A 205 -18.49 12.74 -13.84
CA ARG A 205 -17.56 12.21 -14.84
C ARG A 205 -16.29 11.73 -14.15
N LEU A 206 -15.92 10.46 -14.38
CA LEU A 206 -14.74 9.84 -13.78
C LEU A 206 -13.80 9.30 -14.85
N PRO A 207 -12.55 9.78 -14.92
CA PRO A 207 -11.53 9.21 -15.78
C PRO A 207 -11.07 7.86 -15.22
N VAL A 208 -10.94 6.86 -16.08
CA VAL A 208 -10.43 5.55 -15.68
C VAL A 208 -9.27 5.13 -16.57
N GLN A 209 -8.10 5.05 -15.95
CA GLN A 209 -6.89 4.40 -16.45
C GLN A 209 -6.65 3.06 -15.75
N GLN A 210 -5.78 2.24 -16.32
CA GLN A 210 -5.47 0.92 -15.83
C GLN A 210 -4.31 0.98 -14.82
N ASP A 211 -4.62 0.67 -13.56
CA ASP A 211 -3.68 0.57 -12.45
C ASP A 211 -4.00 -0.68 -11.58
N VAL A 212 -3.64 -1.87 -12.06
CA VAL A 212 -3.94 -3.14 -11.36
C VAL A 212 -2.99 -3.31 -10.16
N PRO A 213 -3.47 -3.47 -8.90
CA PRO A 213 -4.84 -3.85 -8.50
C PRO A 213 -5.79 -2.73 -8.06
N ASN A 214 -5.33 -1.49 -8.00
CA ASN A 214 -6.08 -0.39 -7.41
C ASN A 214 -7.33 -0.05 -8.22
N THR A 215 -7.20 0.14 -9.52
CA THR A 215 -8.30 0.57 -10.38
C THR A 215 -8.15 -0.01 -11.79
N PHE A 216 -9.20 -0.66 -12.30
CA PHE A 216 -9.25 -1.16 -13.67
C PHE A 216 -10.70 -1.38 -14.13
N TRP A 217 -10.86 -1.59 -15.43
CA TRP A 217 -12.15 -1.85 -16.05
C TRP A 217 -12.60 -3.30 -15.85
N TYR A 218 -13.85 -3.50 -15.47
CA TYR A 218 -14.45 -4.82 -15.39
C TYR A 218 -15.79 -4.85 -16.12
N LYS A 219 -15.96 -5.84 -17.00
CA LYS A 219 -17.25 -6.06 -17.65
C LYS A 219 -18.08 -7.02 -16.82
N ASN A 220 -19.20 -6.54 -16.28
CA ASN A 220 -20.09 -7.38 -15.49
C ASN A 220 -20.79 -8.41 -16.39
N ARG A 221 -20.81 -9.68 -15.97
CA ARG A 221 -21.42 -10.77 -16.75
C ARG A 221 -22.93 -10.64 -16.86
N ARG A 222 -23.60 -10.16 -15.81
CA ARG A 222 -25.06 -10.10 -15.73
C ARG A 222 -25.61 -8.91 -16.50
N THR A 223 -25.09 -7.72 -16.21
CA THR A 223 -25.55 -6.46 -16.82
C THR A 223 -24.87 -6.14 -18.15
N LYS A 224 -23.76 -6.83 -18.48
CA LYS A 224 -22.87 -6.54 -19.63
C LYS A 224 -22.28 -5.12 -19.62
N ALA A 225 -22.52 -4.34 -18.58
CA ALA A 225 -22.03 -2.99 -18.40
C ALA A 225 -20.56 -2.98 -17.97
N TRP A 226 -19.85 -1.92 -18.35
CA TRP A 226 -18.51 -1.62 -17.86
C TRP A 226 -18.61 -0.96 -16.50
N GLU A 227 -17.93 -1.54 -15.53
CA GLU A 227 -17.90 -1.09 -14.15
C GLU A 227 -16.45 -0.86 -13.72
N LEU A 228 -16.31 0.01 -12.72
CA LEU A 228 -15.06 0.27 -12.05
C LEU A 228 -14.75 -0.89 -11.08
N ALA A 229 -13.55 -1.45 -11.18
CA ALA A 229 -13.06 -2.52 -10.33
C ALA A 229 -11.65 -2.23 -9.81
N GLY A 230 -11.13 -3.13 -8.97
CA GLY A 230 -9.94 -2.91 -8.16
C GLY A 230 -10.28 -2.41 -6.76
N LEU A 231 -9.30 -2.35 -5.87
CA LEU A 231 -9.50 -1.92 -4.48
C LEU A 231 -10.15 -0.53 -4.40
N GLY A 232 -9.55 0.45 -5.07
CA GLY A 232 -10.08 1.79 -5.10
C GLY A 232 -11.30 1.94 -5.97
N GLY A 233 -11.38 1.15 -7.04
CA GLY A 233 -12.56 1.11 -7.89
C GLY A 233 -13.82 0.65 -7.18
N ILE A 234 -13.73 -0.41 -6.36
CA ILE A 234 -14.83 -0.91 -5.54
C ILE A 234 -15.21 0.15 -4.49
N LEU A 235 -14.22 0.76 -3.82
CA LEU A 235 -14.46 1.80 -2.82
C LEU A 235 -15.26 2.97 -3.39
N ILE A 236 -14.84 3.52 -4.53
CA ILE A 236 -15.55 4.63 -5.19
C ILE A 236 -16.94 4.19 -5.62
N ASN A 237 -17.10 3.00 -6.20
CA ASN A 237 -18.41 2.51 -6.61
C ASN A 237 -19.39 2.42 -5.43
N GLN A 238 -18.94 1.89 -4.28
CA GLN A 238 -19.76 1.81 -3.07
C GLN A 238 -20.08 3.19 -2.48
N LEU A 239 -19.13 4.12 -2.48
CA LEU A 239 -19.37 5.50 -2.06
C LEU A 239 -20.42 6.19 -2.93
N MET A 240 -20.33 6.03 -4.25
CA MET A 240 -21.28 6.66 -5.18
C MET A 240 -22.69 6.08 -5.03
N MET A 241 -22.81 4.78 -4.75
CA MET A 241 -24.11 4.18 -4.37
C MET A 241 -24.64 4.76 -3.06
N HIS A 242 -23.79 4.91 -2.04
CA HIS A 242 -24.18 5.46 -0.74
C HIS A 242 -24.65 6.92 -0.83
N LEU A 243 -24.04 7.73 -1.70
CA LEU A 243 -24.41 9.13 -1.93
C LEU A 243 -25.51 9.33 -2.98
N ASN A 244 -25.97 8.25 -3.64
CA ASN A 244 -26.90 8.30 -4.76
C ASN A 244 -26.39 9.21 -5.90
N VAL A 245 -25.17 8.94 -6.36
CA VAL A 245 -24.49 9.60 -7.48
C VAL A 245 -24.45 8.65 -8.67
N THR A 246 -24.70 9.18 -9.87
CA THR A 246 -24.56 8.42 -11.12
C THR A 246 -23.18 8.68 -11.72
N MET A 247 -22.42 7.60 -11.91
CA MET A 247 -21.07 7.69 -12.47
C MET A 247 -21.11 7.61 -14.00
N ASP A 248 -20.49 8.58 -14.66
CA ASP A 248 -20.20 8.57 -16.08
C ASP A 248 -18.71 8.23 -16.28
N LEU A 249 -18.44 6.93 -16.45
CA LEU A 249 -17.09 6.40 -16.57
C LEU A 249 -16.60 6.59 -18.01
N PHE A 250 -15.44 7.21 -18.21
CA PHE A 250 -14.82 7.32 -19.53
C PHE A 250 -13.38 6.83 -19.52
N ARG A 251 -12.98 6.23 -20.65
CA ARG A 251 -11.62 5.76 -20.87
C ARG A 251 -10.73 6.95 -21.19
N PHE A 252 -9.70 7.16 -20.35
CA PHE A 252 -8.76 8.26 -20.55
C PHE A 252 -7.43 7.72 -21.10
N GLU A 253 -7.16 8.00 -22.37
CA GLU A 253 -5.95 7.56 -23.05
C GLU A 253 -4.97 8.73 -23.18
N VAL A 254 -3.71 8.46 -22.87
CA VAL A 254 -2.61 9.43 -23.04
C VAL A 254 -1.61 8.78 -23.97
N ASN A 255 -1.33 9.41 -25.11
CA ASN A 255 -0.44 8.91 -26.16
C ASN A 255 -0.80 7.47 -26.62
N GLY A 256 -2.09 7.17 -26.76
CA GLY A 256 -2.58 5.85 -27.16
C GLY A 256 -2.46 4.76 -26.09
N SER A 257 -2.04 5.10 -24.86
CA SER A 257 -1.93 4.17 -23.74
C SER A 257 -2.99 4.45 -22.68
N THR A 258 -3.57 3.38 -22.12
CA THR A 258 -4.47 3.42 -20.96
C THR A 258 -3.75 3.24 -19.63
N LEU A 259 -2.42 3.12 -19.63
CA LEU A 259 -1.66 3.01 -18.39
C LEU A 259 -1.79 4.28 -17.57
N LEU A 260 -1.70 4.10 -16.25
CA LEU A 260 -1.77 5.19 -15.29
C LEU A 260 -0.73 6.28 -15.60
N ASN A 261 -1.22 7.49 -15.90
CA ASN A 261 -0.42 8.70 -16.01
C ASN A 261 -0.99 9.75 -15.05
N MET A 262 -0.31 9.90 -13.91
CA MET A 262 -0.79 10.74 -12.82
C MET A 262 -0.76 12.24 -13.15
N ALA A 263 0.20 12.69 -13.97
CA ALA A 263 0.29 14.10 -14.36
C ALA A 263 -0.96 14.50 -15.17
N ALA A 264 -1.29 13.71 -16.20
CA ALA A 264 -2.45 13.95 -17.05
C ALA A 264 -3.78 13.88 -16.28
N LEU A 265 -3.90 12.98 -15.29
CA LEU A 265 -5.08 12.91 -14.41
C LEU A 265 -5.20 14.15 -13.52
N THR A 266 -4.07 14.66 -13.02
CA THR A 266 -4.04 15.88 -12.22
C THR A 266 -4.47 17.07 -13.06
N ASP A 267 -4.00 17.17 -14.30
CA ASP A 267 -4.37 18.23 -15.24
C ASP A 267 -5.88 18.22 -15.53
N LEU A 268 -6.50 17.05 -15.71
CA LEU A 268 -7.96 16.95 -15.88
C LEU A 268 -8.76 17.50 -14.69
N ILE A 269 -8.27 17.29 -13.47
CA ILE A 269 -8.90 17.80 -12.24
C ILE A 269 -8.72 19.32 -12.15
N VAL A 270 -7.52 19.81 -12.45
CA VAL A 270 -7.19 21.25 -12.43
C VAL A 270 -8.01 22.02 -13.48
N GLU A 271 -8.17 21.46 -14.68
CA GLU A 271 -9.01 22.02 -15.74
C GLU A 271 -10.52 21.96 -15.41
N GLY A 272 -10.92 21.20 -14.38
CA GLY A 272 -12.32 21.02 -13.99
C GLY A 272 -13.11 20.11 -14.93
N LYS A 273 -12.43 19.29 -15.75
CA LYS A 273 -13.06 18.25 -16.59
C LYS A 273 -13.45 17.01 -15.79
N ALA A 274 -12.75 16.76 -14.68
CA ALA A 274 -13.05 15.74 -13.69
C ALA A 274 -13.04 16.35 -12.28
N GLU A 275 -13.86 15.81 -11.38
CA GLU A 275 -13.91 16.29 -9.98
C GLU A 275 -13.12 15.39 -9.01
N LEU A 276 -12.92 14.13 -9.38
CA LEU A 276 -12.26 13.10 -8.58
C LEU A 276 -11.56 12.11 -9.52
N SER A 277 -10.39 11.64 -9.10
CA SER A 277 -9.73 10.49 -9.70
C SER A 277 -10.00 9.23 -8.85
N PRO A 278 -10.44 8.10 -9.45
CA PRO A 278 -10.58 6.83 -8.73
C PRO A 278 -9.24 6.12 -8.49
N HIS A 279 -8.11 6.75 -8.86
CA HIS A 279 -6.77 6.19 -8.72
C HIS A 279 -6.11 6.65 -7.43
N LEU A 280 -5.29 5.76 -6.87
CA LEU A 280 -4.52 6.03 -5.66
C LEU A 280 -3.20 6.69 -6.02
N TYR A 281 -3.00 7.91 -5.53
CA TYR A 281 -1.82 8.75 -5.75
C TYR A 281 -0.95 8.82 -4.50
N ASP A 282 0.36 8.83 -4.71
CA ASP A 282 1.37 8.96 -3.66
C ASP A 282 1.65 10.44 -3.40
N THR A 283 1.35 10.91 -2.19
CA THR A 283 1.37 12.35 -1.86
C THR A 283 2.69 12.88 -1.35
N LEU A 284 3.79 12.12 -1.43
CA LEU A 284 5.12 12.63 -1.09
C LEU A 284 5.48 13.93 -1.83
N GLN A 285 5.08 14.05 -3.10
CA GLN A 285 5.17 15.28 -3.88
C GLN A 285 3.76 15.82 -4.14
N SER A 286 3.13 16.34 -3.08
CA SER A 286 1.78 16.89 -3.18
C SER A 286 1.74 18.13 -4.08
N ASN A 287 0.87 18.10 -5.09
CA ASN A 287 0.54 19.27 -5.89
C ASN A 287 -0.45 20.15 -5.13
N THR A 288 -0.14 21.43 -4.96
CA THR A 288 -1.01 22.37 -4.26
C THR A 288 -2.31 22.64 -4.99
N ASN A 289 -2.40 22.40 -6.32
CA ASN A 289 -3.55 22.66 -7.18
C ASN A 289 -4.69 21.65 -7.10
N VAL A 290 -4.52 20.58 -6.33
CA VAL A 290 -5.54 19.56 -6.07
C VAL A 290 -5.58 19.23 -4.58
N ASP A 291 -6.71 18.74 -4.14
CA ASP A 291 -6.88 18.23 -2.77
C ASP A 291 -6.73 16.72 -2.75
N TYR A 292 -6.47 16.17 -1.57
CA TYR A 292 -6.31 14.73 -1.37
C TYR A 292 -7.29 14.23 -0.31
N SER A 293 -7.75 12.99 -0.49
CA SER A 293 -8.55 12.29 0.52
C SER A 293 -7.70 11.97 1.76
N TYR A 294 -8.29 11.51 2.86
CA TYR A 294 -7.53 10.84 3.91
C TYR A 294 -6.74 9.64 3.35
N PRO A 295 -5.53 9.32 3.86
CA PRO A 295 -4.73 8.18 3.40
C PRO A 295 -5.53 6.88 3.44
N THR A 296 -5.76 6.29 2.26
CA THR A 296 -6.43 4.99 2.13
C THR A 296 -5.53 3.88 2.62
N GLN A 297 -4.22 4.03 2.43
CA GLN A 297 -3.22 3.10 2.88
C GLN A 297 -1.90 3.84 3.02
N VAL A 298 -1.11 3.48 4.03
CA VAL A 298 0.27 3.92 4.17
C VAL A 298 1.10 2.65 4.13
N ALA A 299 1.88 2.48 3.06
CA ALA A 299 2.63 1.24 2.85
C ALA A 299 4.07 1.55 2.43
N PRO A 300 5.07 0.88 3.03
CA PRO A 300 6.42 0.92 2.51
C PRO A 300 6.49 0.21 1.16
N ARG A 301 7.52 0.52 0.37
CA ARG A 301 7.86 -0.23 -0.84
C ARG A 301 9.05 -1.13 -0.51
N CYS A 302 8.91 -2.42 -0.72
CA CYS A 302 9.98 -3.38 -0.48
C CYS A 302 10.33 -4.07 -1.81
N PHE A 303 11.33 -4.94 -1.79
CA PHE A 303 11.72 -5.66 -2.99
C PHE A 303 11.02 -7.02 -3.11
N MET A 304 10.45 -7.32 -4.27
CA MET A 304 10.15 -8.70 -4.67
C MET A 304 11.37 -9.29 -5.37
N ILE A 305 11.91 -10.36 -4.80
CA ILE A 305 13.17 -10.98 -5.22
C ILE A 305 12.88 -12.39 -5.77
N PRO A 306 13.48 -12.78 -6.91
CA PRO A 306 13.38 -14.13 -7.44
C PRO A 306 13.92 -15.18 -6.45
N LEU A 307 13.19 -16.28 -6.23
CA LEU A 307 13.72 -17.47 -5.54
C LEU A 307 14.27 -18.46 -6.56
N ASP A 308 15.59 -18.44 -6.76
CA ASP A 308 16.28 -19.49 -7.49
C ASP A 308 17.25 -20.30 -6.62
N ASN A 309 16.74 -20.72 -5.47
CA ASN A 309 17.58 -21.29 -4.41
C ASN A 309 17.21 -22.74 -4.07
N GLU A 310 16.84 -23.56 -5.07
CA GLU A 310 16.69 -24.99 -4.84
C GLU A 310 18.07 -25.62 -4.61
N ILE A 311 18.25 -26.21 -3.44
CA ILE A 311 19.40 -27.06 -3.20
C ILE A 311 19.22 -28.29 -4.09
N SER A 312 20.22 -28.57 -4.93
CA SER A 312 20.19 -29.75 -5.79
C SER A 312 20.00 -31.00 -4.93
N ARG A 313 19.11 -31.90 -5.35
CA ARG A 313 18.75 -33.07 -4.52
C ARG A 313 19.92 -34.01 -4.28
N SER A 314 20.90 -34.07 -5.17
CA SER A 314 22.13 -34.82 -4.94
C SER A 314 22.83 -34.40 -3.65
N LEU A 315 22.73 -33.13 -3.25
CA LEU A 315 23.33 -32.64 -2.01
C LEU A 315 22.55 -33.04 -0.75
N TYR A 316 21.34 -33.58 -0.87
CA TYR A 316 20.52 -33.96 0.30
C TYR A 316 21.15 -35.12 1.09
N VAL A 317 22.04 -35.90 0.48
CA VAL A 317 22.80 -36.97 1.15
C VAL A 317 23.77 -36.40 2.19
N PHE A 318 24.33 -35.21 1.95
CA PHE A 318 25.31 -34.60 2.86
C PHE A 318 24.71 -33.69 3.91
N LEU A 319 23.47 -33.23 3.70
CA LEU A 319 22.78 -32.25 4.55
C LEU A 319 22.36 -32.73 5.96
N PRO A 320 22.09 -34.03 6.23
CA PRO A 320 21.65 -34.52 7.54
C PRO A 320 22.63 -34.20 8.69
N PHE A 321 23.93 -34.15 8.39
CA PHE A 321 24.98 -33.86 9.37
C PHE A 321 25.81 -32.64 8.93
N SER A 322 26.22 -31.82 9.90
CA SER A 322 27.13 -30.70 9.66
C SER A 322 28.56 -31.19 9.40
N LEU A 323 29.39 -30.38 8.75
CA LEU A 323 30.80 -30.72 8.50
C LEU A 323 31.57 -31.15 9.77
N PRO A 324 31.43 -30.47 10.93
CA PRO A 324 32.06 -30.93 12.17
C PRO A 324 31.59 -32.32 12.62
N MET A 325 30.32 -32.66 12.40
CA MET A 325 29.78 -33.99 12.73
C MET A 325 30.34 -35.06 11.80
N TRP A 326 30.49 -34.78 10.51
CA TRP A 326 31.16 -35.68 9.56
C TRP A 326 32.63 -35.90 9.94
N LEU A 327 33.35 -34.85 10.32
CA LEU A 327 34.74 -34.95 10.79
C LEU A 327 34.86 -35.72 12.10
N CYS A 328 33.94 -35.49 13.04
CA CYS A 328 33.86 -36.25 14.30
C CYS A 328 33.58 -37.73 14.04
N LEU A 329 32.65 -38.05 13.13
CA LEU A 329 32.35 -39.41 12.73
C LEU A 329 33.56 -40.10 12.08
N LEU A 330 34.28 -39.39 11.19
CA LEU A 330 35.53 -39.89 10.62
C LEU A 330 36.57 -40.16 11.72
N PHE A 331 36.75 -39.22 12.65
CA PHE A 331 37.69 -39.38 13.76
C PHE A 331 37.34 -40.57 14.66
N VAL A 332 36.07 -40.73 15.04
CA VAL A 332 35.59 -41.87 15.83
C VAL A 332 35.82 -43.19 15.10
N LEU A 333 35.55 -43.25 13.79
CA LEU A 333 35.83 -44.44 12.97
C LEU A 333 37.32 -44.77 12.93
N LEU A 334 38.20 -43.76 12.81
CA LEU A 334 39.65 -43.96 12.86
C LEU A 334 40.11 -44.43 14.23
N VAL A 335 39.59 -43.88 15.32
CA VAL A 335 39.91 -44.32 16.69
C VAL A 335 39.46 -45.77 16.91
N VAL A 336 38.25 -46.14 16.48
CA VAL A 336 37.77 -47.52 16.53
C VAL A 336 38.67 -48.44 15.68
N HIS A 337 39.07 -48.02 14.48
CA HIS A 337 39.97 -48.82 13.64
C HIS A 337 41.38 -49.00 14.24
N PHE A 338 42.04 -47.91 14.64
CA PHE A 338 43.45 -47.96 15.08
C PHE A 338 43.62 -48.42 16.54
N VAL A 339 42.69 -48.06 17.43
CA VAL A 339 42.79 -48.40 18.86
C VAL A 339 42.06 -49.70 19.14
N TYR A 340 40.81 -49.83 18.70
CA TYR A 340 39.99 -50.98 19.08
C TYR A 340 40.30 -52.22 18.24
N VAL A 341 40.35 -52.10 16.92
CA VAL A 341 40.67 -53.22 16.02
C VAL A 341 42.16 -53.54 16.05
N ARG A 342 43.07 -52.61 15.72
CA ARG A 342 44.50 -52.96 15.60
C ARG A 342 45.19 -53.31 16.93
N ARG A 343 44.79 -52.72 18.06
CA ARG A 343 45.46 -52.96 19.36
C ARG A 343 44.69 -53.87 20.33
N LEU A 344 43.36 -53.76 20.43
CA LEU A 344 42.59 -54.52 21.42
C LEU A 344 41.96 -55.83 20.88
N MET A 345 41.66 -55.91 19.59
CA MET A 345 41.08 -57.09 18.92
C MET A 345 41.66 -57.27 17.50
N PRO A 346 42.89 -57.80 17.36
CA PRO A 346 43.50 -58.04 16.05
C PRO A 346 42.83 -59.17 15.26
N ASP A 347 42.09 -60.06 15.93
CA ASP A 347 41.26 -61.05 15.25
C ASP A 347 40.07 -60.35 14.59
N GLY A 348 39.59 -60.85 13.46
CA GLY A 348 38.63 -60.17 12.58
C GLY A 348 37.11 -60.25 12.87
N PRO A 349 36.57 -60.60 14.06
CA PRO A 349 35.13 -60.79 14.19
C PRO A 349 34.33 -59.47 14.17
N PHE A 350 34.94 -58.32 14.48
CA PHE A 350 34.28 -57.01 14.32
C PHE A 350 34.03 -56.67 12.84
N TRP A 351 35.01 -56.93 11.97
CA TRP A 351 34.89 -56.73 10.52
C TRP A 351 33.96 -57.74 9.87
N ALA A 352 33.95 -58.99 10.37
CA ALA A 352 33.00 -60.01 9.93
C ALA A 352 31.56 -59.60 10.28
N LEU A 353 31.33 -59.01 11.46
CA LEU A 353 30.02 -58.52 11.88
C LEU A 353 29.58 -57.25 11.11
N LEU A 354 30.52 -56.40 10.70
CA LEU A 354 30.26 -55.26 9.81
C LEU A 354 30.13 -55.66 8.32
N GLY A 355 30.33 -56.94 7.98
CA GLY A 355 30.17 -57.46 6.62
C GLY A 355 31.27 -57.06 5.64
N VAL A 356 32.49 -56.79 6.11
CA VAL A 356 33.63 -56.50 5.22
C VAL A 356 34.06 -57.79 4.50
N PRO A 357 34.10 -57.82 3.15
CA PRO A 357 34.54 -58.98 2.39
C PRO A 357 35.99 -59.35 2.76
N GLY A 358 36.23 -60.62 3.12
CA GLY A 358 37.56 -61.12 3.51
C GLY A 358 37.81 -61.27 5.01
N ALA A 359 36.86 -60.89 5.87
CA ALA A 359 36.93 -61.21 7.29
C ALA A 359 36.63 -62.70 7.53
N GLY A 360 37.60 -63.45 8.06
CA GLY A 360 37.45 -64.88 8.34
C GLY A 360 36.32 -65.21 9.34
N PRO A 361 35.86 -66.47 9.40
CA PRO A 361 34.76 -66.88 10.25
C PRO A 361 35.02 -66.54 11.73
N VAL A 362 33.96 -66.14 12.44
CA VAL A 362 34.01 -65.80 13.87
C VAL A 362 34.48 -67.02 14.67
N LYS A 363 35.74 -67.04 15.12
CA LYS A 363 36.23 -68.05 16.05
C LYS A 363 35.70 -67.73 17.46
N TYR A 364 34.83 -68.59 17.99
CA TYR A 364 34.30 -68.47 19.36
C TYR A 364 35.30 -69.07 20.37
N GLY A 365 36.33 -68.29 20.74
CA GLY A 365 37.17 -68.57 21.91
C GLY A 365 36.62 -67.91 23.18
N HIS A 366 36.99 -68.41 24.37
CA HIS A 366 36.58 -67.86 25.68
C HIS A 366 36.80 -66.34 25.76
N ARG A 367 35.70 -65.57 25.68
CA ARG A 367 35.71 -64.09 25.68
C ARG A 367 35.69 -63.55 27.10
N LYS A 368 36.55 -62.58 27.41
CA LYS A 368 36.42 -61.75 28.62
C LYS A 368 35.13 -60.92 28.54
N PRO A 369 34.29 -60.87 29.58
CA PRO A 369 32.96 -60.23 29.53
C PRO A 369 32.99 -58.73 29.17
N GLY A 370 34.02 -57.99 29.63
CA GLY A 370 34.18 -56.56 29.30
C GLY A 370 34.42 -56.26 27.81
N ARG A 371 34.89 -57.25 27.03
CA ARG A 371 35.10 -57.09 25.59
C ARG A 371 33.79 -57.15 24.80
N GLY A 372 32.86 -58.03 25.20
CA GLY A 372 31.54 -58.14 24.58
C GLY A 372 30.68 -56.89 24.80
N LEU A 373 30.72 -56.32 26.01
CA LEU A 373 30.02 -55.08 26.33
C LEU A 373 30.50 -53.90 25.47
N SER A 374 31.81 -53.78 25.28
CA SER A 374 32.39 -52.72 24.44
C SER A 374 32.01 -52.88 22.96
N THR A 375 32.01 -54.10 22.42
CA THR A 375 31.53 -54.35 21.04
C THR A 375 30.05 -54.00 20.89
N PHE A 376 29.22 -54.36 21.87
CA PHE A 376 27.80 -54.02 21.89
C PHE A 376 27.57 -52.50 21.93
N LEU A 377 28.29 -51.75 22.77
CA LEU A 377 28.19 -50.28 22.85
C LEU A 377 28.57 -49.61 21.53
N ILE A 378 29.62 -50.09 20.84
CA ILE A 378 30.04 -49.56 19.54
C ILE A 378 28.95 -49.81 18.49
N LEU A 379 28.39 -51.03 18.42
CA LEU A 379 27.33 -51.37 17.48
C LEU A 379 26.04 -50.60 17.77
N PHE A 380 25.69 -50.44 19.04
CA PHE A 380 24.55 -49.63 19.47
C PHE A 380 24.73 -48.16 19.08
N GLY A 381 25.94 -47.60 19.25
CA GLY A 381 26.28 -46.26 18.78
C GLY A 381 26.17 -46.09 17.26
N ILE A 382 26.67 -47.06 16.48
CA ILE A 382 26.52 -47.08 15.01
C ILE A 382 25.05 -47.14 14.62
N PHE A 383 24.25 -47.99 15.28
CA PHE A 383 22.82 -48.12 15.04
C PHE A 383 22.10 -46.79 15.26
N ILE A 384 22.35 -46.11 16.39
CA ILE A 384 21.76 -44.79 16.67
C ILE A 384 22.14 -43.78 15.57
N LEU A 385 23.42 -43.73 15.16
CA LEU A 385 23.88 -42.82 14.12
C LEU A 385 23.19 -43.06 12.77
N VAL A 386 23.07 -44.32 12.35
CA VAL A 386 22.38 -44.70 11.11
C VAL A 386 20.90 -44.34 11.19
N GLN A 387 20.23 -44.58 12.32
CA GLN A 387 18.82 -44.23 12.49
C GLN A 387 18.59 -42.72 12.51
N MET A 388 19.46 -41.95 13.16
CA MET A 388 19.42 -40.48 13.12
C MET A 388 19.61 -39.96 11.70
N TYR A 389 20.60 -40.49 10.96
CA TYR A 389 20.84 -40.13 9.56
C TYR A 389 19.62 -40.44 8.68
N SER A 390 19.09 -41.66 8.78
CA SER A 390 17.93 -42.11 8.00
C SER A 390 16.70 -41.25 8.27
N THR A 391 16.43 -40.93 9.54
CA THR A 391 15.30 -40.06 9.94
C THR A 391 15.44 -38.65 9.37
N LYS A 392 16.64 -38.05 9.48
CA LYS A 392 16.93 -36.70 8.95
C LYS A 392 16.89 -36.65 7.43
N LEU A 393 17.41 -37.68 6.75
CA LEU A 393 17.35 -37.82 5.30
C LEU A 393 15.91 -37.98 4.83
N THR A 394 15.12 -38.85 5.48
CA THR A 394 13.70 -39.05 5.17
C THR A 394 12.93 -37.74 5.34
N SER A 395 13.13 -37.02 6.45
CA SER A 395 12.54 -35.70 6.66
C SER A 395 12.98 -34.64 5.63
N SER A 396 14.20 -34.75 5.09
CA SER A 396 14.71 -33.85 4.05
C SER A 396 14.17 -34.19 2.66
N LEU A 397 13.76 -35.44 2.43
CA LEU A 397 13.18 -35.90 1.18
C LEU A 397 11.68 -35.67 1.10
N THR A 398 10.98 -35.62 2.24
CA THR A 398 9.54 -35.31 2.28
C THR A 398 9.25 -33.86 1.92
N VAL A 399 10.14 -32.92 2.26
CA VAL A 399 9.98 -31.48 1.99
C VAL A 399 11.02 -31.00 0.98
N THR A 400 10.64 -30.12 0.06
CA THR A 400 11.62 -29.43 -0.79
C THR A 400 12.38 -28.41 0.03
N LEU A 401 13.68 -28.61 0.19
CA LEU A 401 14.56 -27.70 0.91
C LEU A 401 14.90 -26.49 0.03
N ILE A 402 14.66 -25.30 0.57
CA ILE A 402 14.92 -24.01 -0.07
C ILE A 402 15.98 -23.29 0.75
N ARG A 403 16.97 -22.67 0.11
CA ARG A 403 17.95 -21.84 0.84
C ARG A 403 17.23 -20.67 1.52
N ARG A 404 17.75 -20.23 2.65
CA ARG A 404 17.25 -19.03 3.32
C ARG A 404 17.27 -17.85 2.33
N PRO A 405 16.16 -17.10 2.19
CA PRO A 405 16.13 -15.92 1.33
C PRO A 405 17.06 -14.84 1.87
N ALA A 406 17.55 -13.98 0.98
CA ALA A 406 18.34 -12.81 1.36
C ALA A 406 17.48 -11.86 2.20
N ASN A 407 17.97 -11.54 3.39
CA ASN A 407 17.28 -10.69 4.36
C ASN A 407 18.01 -9.38 4.65
N SER A 408 19.28 -9.26 4.29
CA SER A 408 20.07 -8.03 4.44
C SER A 408 20.34 -7.35 3.09
N LEU A 409 20.68 -6.06 3.14
CA LEU A 409 20.98 -5.29 1.95
C LEU A 409 22.26 -5.78 1.26
N GLU A 410 23.26 -6.19 2.04
CA GLU A 410 24.52 -6.76 1.56
C GLU A 410 24.28 -8.08 0.84
N GLU A 411 23.47 -8.97 1.42
CA GLU A 411 23.08 -10.23 0.78
C GLU A 411 22.34 -9.98 -0.55
N MET A 412 21.51 -8.94 -0.61
CA MET A 412 20.81 -8.56 -1.84
C MET A 412 21.77 -8.10 -2.94
N PHE A 413 22.82 -7.34 -2.60
CA PHE A 413 23.82 -6.90 -3.60
C PHE A 413 24.66 -8.05 -4.14
N LEU A 414 24.86 -9.11 -3.35
CA LEU A 414 25.56 -10.33 -3.80
C LEU A 414 24.73 -11.18 -4.78
N LEU A 415 23.42 -10.95 -4.88
CA LEU A 415 22.58 -11.67 -5.84
C LEU A 415 22.96 -11.28 -7.28
N PRO A 416 22.89 -12.24 -8.24
CA PRO A 416 23.23 -11.98 -9.64
C PRO A 416 22.20 -11.11 -10.37
N TYR A 417 21.04 -10.87 -9.76
CA TYR A 417 19.92 -10.14 -10.38
C TYR A 417 20.13 -8.64 -10.38
N ARG A 418 19.61 -7.97 -11.43
CA ARG A 418 19.53 -6.50 -11.51
C ARG A 418 18.21 -6.01 -10.93
N ILE A 419 18.17 -4.79 -10.42
CA ILE A 419 16.95 -4.18 -9.88
C ILE A 419 16.31 -3.33 -10.98
N LEU A 420 15.13 -3.73 -11.45
CA LEU A 420 14.38 -2.97 -12.45
C LEU A 420 13.66 -1.81 -11.77
N VAL A 421 13.88 -0.58 -12.23
CA VAL A 421 13.35 0.64 -11.58
C VAL A 421 12.83 1.65 -12.60
N LEU A 422 11.89 2.47 -12.15
CA LEU A 422 11.47 3.69 -12.84
C LEU A 422 12.42 4.85 -12.48
N PRO A 423 12.59 5.85 -13.37
CA PRO A 423 13.41 7.03 -13.06
C PRO A 423 13.01 7.74 -11.77
N THR A 424 11.72 7.80 -11.47
CA THR A 424 11.17 8.41 -10.25
C THR A 424 11.47 7.64 -8.98
N ASP A 425 11.68 6.32 -9.08
CA ASP A 425 11.91 5.47 -7.91
C ASP A 425 13.38 5.47 -7.47
N VAL A 426 14.31 5.81 -8.37
CA VAL A 426 15.76 5.80 -8.11
C VAL A 426 16.10 6.69 -6.92
N TYR A 427 15.67 7.95 -6.95
CA TYR A 427 15.92 8.90 -5.88
C TYR A 427 15.30 8.45 -4.56
N ALA A 428 14.04 8.00 -4.58
CA ALA A 428 13.36 7.52 -3.38
C ALA A 428 14.04 6.31 -2.72
N ILE A 429 14.62 5.40 -3.50
CA ILE A 429 15.35 4.24 -2.98
C ILE A 429 16.71 4.67 -2.40
N VAL A 430 17.47 5.47 -3.14
CA VAL A 430 18.82 5.89 -2.72
C VAL A 430 18.77 6.81 -1.50
N ASP A 431 17.82 7.74 -1.44
CA ASP A 431 17.70 8.68 -0.32
C ASP A 431 17.33 8.00 1.00
N SER A 432 16.62 6.87 0.93
CA SER A 432 16.13 6.16 2.12
C SER A 432 17.01 5.00 2.56
N LEU A 433 17.65 4.28 1.62
CA LEU A 433 18.53 3.15 1.93
C LEU A 433 20.02 3.51 1.87
N GLY A 434 20.39 4.65 1.28
CA GLY A 434 21.79 5.00 1.02
C GLY A 434 22.39 4.16 -0.12
N HIS A 435 23.69 3.83 -0.01
CA HIS A 435 24.38 2.92 -0.93
C HIS A 435 24.29 3.27 -2.43
N ALA A 436 24.30 4.58 -2.75
CA ALA A 436 24.13 5.10 -4.11
C ALA A 436 25.04 4.42 -5.14
N MET A 437 26.31 4.17 -4.78
CA MET A 437 27.29 3.52 -5.66
C MET A 437 26.97 2.04 -5.91
N GLN A 438 26.58 1.27 -4.89
CA GLN A 438 26.20 -0.13 -5.10
C GLN A 438 24.90 -0.22 -5.92
N PHE A 439 23.93 0.63 -5.62
CA PHE A 439 22.65 0.65 -6.33
C PHE A 439 22.79 1.08 -7.79
N SER A 440 23.62 2.08 -8.11
CA SER A 440 23.83 2.54 -9.49
C SER A 440 24.36 1.43 -10.40
N THR A 441 25.19 0.52 -9.87
CA THR A 441 25.69 -0.64 -10.63
C THR A 441 24.63 -1.73 -10.85
N LYS A 442 23.62 -1.80 -9.98
CA LYS A 442 22.56 -2.83 -10.02
C LYS A 442 21.28 -2.37 -10.70
N PHE A 443 21.04 -1.06 -10.79
CA PHE A 443 19.81 -0.52 -11.37
C PHE A 443 19.74 -0.74 -12.89
N SER A 444 18.57 -1.12 -13.34
CA SER A 444 18.17 -1.17 -14.74
C SER A 444 16.95 -0.27 -14.91
N ILE A 445 17.15 0.90 -15.52
CA ILE A 445 16.09 1.89 -15.71
C ILE A 445 15.24 1.50 -16.94
N THR A 446 13.92 1.64 -16.85
CA THR A 446 12.98 1.30 -17.93
C THR A 446 11.74 2.19 -17.90
N ASP A 447 10.95 2.15 -18.97
CA ASP A 447 9.64 2.80 -19.06
C ASP A 447 8.57 2.10 -18.21
N ALA A 448 7.52 2.83 -17.86
CA ALA A 448 6.40 2.33 -17.04
C ALA A 448 5.66 1.13 -17.65
N HIS A 449 5.53 1.08 -18.98
CA HIS A 449 4.89 -0.05 -19.65
C HIS A 449 5.69 -1.35 -19.47
N ASN A 450 6.98 -1.31 -19.83
CA ASN A 450 7.90 -2.44 -19.71
C ASN A 450 8.08 -2.87 -18.25
N PHE A 451 8.17 -1.91 -17.32
CA PHE A 451 8.21 -2.18 -15.89
C PHE A 451 6.99 -2.96 -15.41
N SER A 452 5.79 -2.46 -15.74
CA SER A 452 4.53 -3.09 -15.33
C SER A 452 4.38 -4.49 -15.91
N MET A 453 4.68 -4.67 -17.20
CA MET A 453 4.62 -5.95 -17.89
C MET A 453 5.56 -6.99 -17.26
N LYS A 454 6.85 -6.67 -17.10
CA LYS A 454 7.85 -7.57 -16.51
C LYS A 454 7.55 -7.93 -15.05
N ARG A 455 7.02 -6.97 -14.29
CA ARG A 455 6.61 -7.18 -12.89
C ARG A 455 5.40 -8.11 -12.78
N ILE A 456 4.36 -7.90 -13.60
CA ILE A 456 3.16 -8.75 -13.61
C ILE A 456 3.49 -10.17 -14.10
N SER A 457 4.38 -10.30 -15.09
CA SER A 457 4.85 -11.61 -15.55
C SER A 457 5.82 -12.29 -14.57
N MET A 458 6.29 -11.57 -13.54
CA MET A 458 7.32 -12.03 -12.60
C MET A 458 8.54 -12.60 -13.33
N ASP A 459 9.19 -11.79 -14.19
CA ASP A 459 10.39 -12.20 -14.92
C ASP A 459 11.58 -12.36 -13.94
N PRO A 460 12.15 -13.58 -13.80
CA PRO A 460 13.12 -13.95 -12.76
C PRO A 460 14.50 -13.29 -12.94
N ASN A 461 14.76 -12.62 -14.06
CA ASN A 461 16.04 -11.95 -14.29
C ASN A 461 16.21 -10.66 -13.46
N TYR A 462 15.13 -10.16 -12.86
CA TYR A 462 15.12 -8.87 -12.18
C TYR A 462 14.50 -8.94 -10.78
N ILE A 463 14.95 -8.02 -9.94
CA ILE A 463 14.33 -7.65 -8.66
C ILE A 463 13.46 -6.42 -8.91
N TYR A 464 12.28 -6.35 -8.27
CA TYR A 464 11.35 -5.23 -8.48
C TYR A 464 10.97 -4.55 -7.17
N PRO A 465 10.96 -3.21 -7.11
CA PRO A 465 10.31 -2.49 -6.02
C PRO A 465 8.79 -2.63 -6.12
N ILE A 466 8.15 -2.92 -5.00
CA ILE A 466 6.71 -3.15 -4.92
C ILE A 466 6.16 -2.79 -3.54
N SER A 467 4.98 -2.20 -3.48
CA SER A 467 4.30 -1.95 -2.21
C SER A 467 3.74 -3.25 -1.61
N THR A 468 3.61 -3.30 -0.28
CA THR A 468 3.07 -4.48 0.44
C THR A 468 1.72 -4.95 -0.12
N ILE A 469 0.82 -4.01 -0.42
CA ILE A 469 -0.54 -4.33 -0.88
C ILE A 469 -0.54 -4.89 -2.30
N ARG A 470 0.29 -4.32 -3.19
CA ARG A 470 0.44 -4.82 -4.54
C ARG A 470 1.15 -6.18 -4.56
N TRP A 471 2.08 -6.42 -3.64
CA TRP A 471 2.67 -7.74 -3.43
C TRP A 471 1.62 -8.76 -2.99
N ARG A 472 0.79 -8.47 -1.98
CA ARG A 472 -0.29 -9.38 -1.53
C ARG A 472 -1.19 -9.78 -2.70
N PHE A 473 -1.45 -8.84 -3.60
CA PHE A 473 -2.23 -9.10 -4.79
C PHE A 473 -1.52 -10.01 -5.82
N PHE A 474 -0.23 -9.78 -6.11
CA PHE A 474 0.53 -10.61 -7.06
C PHE A 474 0.93 -11.98 -6.46
N ASP A 475 1.03 -12.11 -5.14
CA ASP A 475 1.31 -13.39 -4.47
C ASP A 475 0.20 -14.43 -4.77
N PHE A 476 -1.03 -13.99 -5.04
CA PHE A 476 -2.10 -14.88 -5.50
C PHE A 476 -1.79 -15.58 -6.83
N GLN A 477 -1.01 -14.98 -7.73
CA GLN A 477 -0.64 -15.60 -9.01
C GLN A 477 0.21 -16.86 -8.83
N GLN A 478 0.94 -16.94 -7.71
CA GLN A 478 1.82 -18.06 -7.37
C GLN A 478 1.23 -18.99 -6.28
N ARG A 479 -0.04 -18.85 -5.92
CA ARG A 479 -0.68 -19.66 -4.86
C ARG A 479 -0.71 -21.16 -5.14
N PHE A 480 -0.84 -21.53 -6.42
CA PHE A 480 -0.88 -22.92 -6.85
C PHE A 480 0.51 -23.43 -7.25
N LEU A 481 1.54 -22.60 -7.18
CA LEU A 481 2.89 -23.05 -7.43
C LEU A 481 3.39 -23.79 -6.20
N ARG A 482 3.89 -25.01 -6.39
CA ARG A 482 4.60 -25.75 -5.34
C ARG A 482 5.80 -24.96 -4.80
N LYS A 483 6.49 -24.24 -5.68
CA LYS A 483 7.58 -23.32 -5.35
C LYS A 483 7.19 -21.92 -5.81
N LYS A 484 7.14 -20.99 -4.85
CA LYS A 484 7.00 -19.57 -5.16
C LYS A 484 8.17 -19.11 -6.03
N ARG A 485 7.89 -18.36 -7.09
CA ARG A 485 8.91 -17.79 -7.98
C ARG A 485 9.56 -16.58 -7.34
N PHE A 486 8.79 -15.82 -6.57
CA PHE A 486 9.24 -14.60 -5.90
C PHE A 486 8.85 -14.64 -4.42
N TYR A 487 9.64 -13.96 -3.60
CA TYR A 487 9.26 -13.64 -2.22
C TYR A 487 9.34 -12.15 -2.01
N PHE A 488 8.61 -11.72 -0.99
CA PHE A 488 8.68 -10.36 -0.47
C PHE A 488 9.80 -10.24 0.54
N SER A 489 10.79 -9.42 0.24
CA SER A 489 11.90 -9.13 1.13
C SER A 489 11.44 -8.26 2.31
N LYS A 490 12.22 -8.30 3.39
CA LYS A 490 12.09 -7.36 4.52
C LYS A 490 12.80 -6.02 4.25
N ILE A 491 13.50 -5.90 3.12
CA ILE A 491 14.27 -4.72 2.73
C ILE A 491 13.28 -3.75 2.10
N CYS A 492 12.95 -2.71 2.85
CA CYS A 492 11.91 -1.75 2.52
C CYS A 492 12.46 -0.34 2.54
N HIS A 493 11.99 0.48 1.60
CA HIS A 493 12.32 1.88 1.49
C HIS A 493 11.06 2.73 1.63
N GLY A 494 11.20 3.87 2.30
CA GLY A 494 10.16 4.89 2.45
C GLY A 494 8.87 4.41 3.12
N SER A 495 7.96 5.35 3.33
CA SER A 495 6.58 5.08 3.72
C SER A 495 5.69 5.97 2.88
N PHE A 496 4.88 5.35 2.02
CA PHE A 496 4.15 6.07 0.97
C PHE A 496 2.66 6.12 1.30
N PRO A 497 2.11 7.32 1.59
CA PRO A 497 0.67 7.51 1.76
C PRO A 497 -0.03 7.56 0.41
N TYR A 498 -0.98 6.65 0.19
CA TYR A 498 -1.79 6.61 -1.02
C TYR A 498 -3.17 7.20 -0.76
N GLN A 499 -3.54 8.21 -1.54
CA GLN A 499 -4.76 9.02 -1.39
C GLN A 499 -5.46 9.21 -2.74
N TYR A 500 -6.77 9.46 -2.72
CA TYR A 500 -7.49 9.87 -3.93
C TYR A 500 -7.31 11.36 -4.17
N GLN A 501 -7.15 11.73 -5.44
CA GLN A 501 -7.08 13.13 -5.86
C GLN A 501 -8.47 13.68 -6.09
N LEU A 502 -8.74 14.84 -5.50
CA LEU A 502 -9.99 15.58 -5.55
C LEU A 502 -9.72 16.97 -6.09
N ARG A 503 -10.73 17.58 -6.69
CA ARG A 503 -10.74 19.03 -6.90
C ARG A 503 -10.60 19.75 -5.57
N VAL A 504 -9.91 20.90 -5.59
CA VAL A 504 -9.76 21.78 -4.42
C VAL A 504 -11.13 22.10 -3.83
N ASP A 505 -11.26 21.95 -2.51
CA ASP A 505 -12.52 22.18 -1.77
C ASP A 505 -13.70 21.33 -2.25
N SER A 506 -13.43 20.14 -2.81
CA SER A 506 -14.45 19.23 -3.33
C SER A 506 -15.54 18.93 -2.30
N HIS A 507 -16.80 19.01 -2.75
CA HIS A 507 -17.98 18.61 -1.99
C HIS A 507 -18.00 17.12 -1.58
N LEU A 508 -17.17 16.27 -2.20
CA LEU A 508 -17.06 14.84 -1.88
C LEU A 508 -16.06 14.55 -0.77
N LYS A 509 -15.18 15.51 -0.43
CA LYS A 509 -14.04 15.28 0.46
C LYS A 509 -14.46 14.71 1.81
N ASP A 510 -15.40 15.37 2.49
CA ASP A 510 -15.87 14.98 3.82
C ASP A 510 -16.58 13.61 3.81
N ALA A 511 -17.39 13.36 2.78
CA ALA A 511 -18.10 12.10 2.61
C ALA A 511 -17.13 10.95 2.34
N LEU A 512 -16.15 11.16 1.46
CA LEU A 512 -15.10 10.20 1.15
C LEU A 512 -14.23 9.90 2.37
N HIS A 513 -13.85 10.91 3.14
CA HIS A 513 -13.06 10.72 4.37
C HIS A 513 -13.78 9.83 5.38
N ARG A 514 -15.04 10.15 5.71
CA ARG A 514 -15.82 9.36 6.66
C ARG A 514 -16.04 7.94 6.15
N PHE A 515 -16.41 7.79 4.88
CA PHE A 515 -16.62 6.49 4.27
C PHE A 515 -15.35 5.63 4.30
N LEU A 516 -14.20 6.22 3.97
CA LEU A 516 -12.91 5.55 3.99
C LEU A 516 -12.55 5.03 5.39
N LEU A 517 -12.74 5.85 6.42
CA LEU A 517 -12.50 5.46 7.81
C LEU A 517 -13.40 4.29 8.23
N HIS A 518 -14.68 4.29 7.83
CA HIS A 518 -15.59 3.18 8.10
C HIS A 518 -15.18 1.89 7.38
N VAL A 519 -14.75 2.00 6.12
CA VAL A 519 -14.25 0.86 5.33
C VAL A 519 -13.00 0.24 5.98
N GLN A 520 -12.06 1.08 6.42
CA GLN A 520 -10.86 0.64 7.12
C GLN A 520 -11.19 -0.01 8.47
N GLN A 521 -12.07 0.62 9.27
CA GLN A 521 -12.47 0.08 10.58
C GLN A 521 -13.19 -1.27 10.46
N ALA A 522 -13.91 -1.50 9.34
CA ALA A 522 -14.61 -2.75 9.08
C ALA A 522 -13.71 -3.85 8.46
N GLY A 523 -12.46 -3.56 8.08
CA GLY A 523 -11.56 -4.53 7.43
C GLY A 523 -12.05 -5.01 6.06
N LEU A 524 -12.80 -4.18 5.33
CA LEU A 524 -13.37 -4.56 4.03
C LEU A 524 -12.33 -4.63 2.89
N ASP A 525 -11.17 -4.02 3.10
CA ASP A 525 -10.05 -4.00 2.17
C ASP A 525 -9.53 -5.40 1.82
N ASP A 526 -9.43 -6.30 2.81
CA ASP A 526 -9.01 -7.69 2.61
C ASP A 526 -10.00 -8.48 1.73
N LEU A 527 -11.31 -8.33 2.00
CA LEU A 527 -12.36 -8.96 1.21
C LEU A 527 -12.38 -8.42 -0.23
N TRP A 528 -12.19 -7.10 -0.38
CA TRP A 528 -12.17 -6.45 -1.68
C TRP A 528 -10.92 -6.78 -2.47
N LEU A 529 -9.79 -7.09 -1.82
CA LEU A 529 -8.56 -7.54 -2.48
C LEU A 529 -8.80 -8.86 -3.21
N GLU A 530 -9.37 -9.87 -2.53
CA GLU A 530 -9.65 -11.17 -3.12
C GLU A 530 -10.71 -11.06 -4.24
N THR A 531 -11.75 -10.25 -4.01
CA THR A 531 -12.77 -9.98 -5.02
C THR A 531 -12.18 -9.32 -6.27
N SER A 532 -11.28 -8.35 -6.07
CA SER A 532 -10.56 -7.67 -7.14
C SER A 532 -9.66 -8.63 -7.91
N TYR A 533 -9.00 -9.56 -7.22
CA TYR A 533 -8.18 -10.59 -7.87
C TYR A 533 -9.01 -11.45 -8.83
N ARG A 534 -10.14 -11.97 -8.34
CA ARG A 534 -11.06 -12.78 -9.16
C ARG A 534 -11.57 -12.00 -10.39
N LYS A 535 -11.86 -10.70 -10.24
CA LYS A 535 -12.26 -9.83 -11.36
C LYS A 535 -11.11 -9.61 -12.36
N ALA A 536 -9.91 -9.34 -11.87
CA ALA A 536 -8.72 -9.11 -12.70
C ALA A 536 -8.30 -10.36 -13.49
N HIS A 537 -8.31 -11.54 -12.85
CA HIS A 537 -8.05 -12.83 -13.49
C HIS A 537 -9.05 -13.10 -14.62
N ARG A 538 -10.34 -12.84 -14.40
CA ARG A 538 -11.39 -13.00 -15.43
C ARG A 538 -11.22 -12.07 -16.63
N MET A 539 -10.71 -10.86 -16.42
CA MET A 539 -10.44 -9.90 -17.49
C MET A 539 -9.10 -10.16 -18.20
N GLY A 540 -8.31 -11.14 -17.74
CA GLY A 540 -7.01 -11.47 -18.32
C GLY A 540 -5.88 -10.49 -17.96
N TYR A 541 -6.09 -9.60 -16.99
CA TYR A 541 -5.04 -8.71 -16.50
C TYR A 541 -3.94 -9.45 -15.71
N LEU A 542 -4.28 -10.61 -15.17
CA LEU A 542 -3.39 -11.50 -14.44
C LEU A 542 -3.68 -12.92 -14.89
N LYS A 543 -2.67 -13.77 -14.74
CA LYS A 543 -2.77 -15.21 -14.94
C LYS A 543 -2.14 -15.90 -13.74
N ASP A 544 -2.79 -16.95 -13.26
CA ASP A 544 -2.19 -17.90 -12.33
C ASP A 544 -1.05 -18.63 -13.06
N PHE A 545 0.10 -18.81 -12.42
CA PHE A 545 1.25 -19.47 -13.08
C PHE A 545 1.10 -20.99 -13.20
N SER A 546 0.19 -21.57 -12.43
CA SER A 546 -0.16 -22.99 -12.48
C SER A 546 -1.60 -23.17 -12.03
N THR A 547 -2.20 -24.28 -12.41
CA THR A 547 -3.55 -24.66 -11.98
C THR A 547 -3.52 -25.55 -10.74
N LEU A 548 -4.64 -25.63 -10.03
CA LEU A 548 -4.79 -26.56 -8.90
C LEU A 548 -4.60 -28.01 -9.34
N ALA A 549 -5.12 -28.37 -10.53
CA ALA A 549 -4.97 -29.71 -11.10
C ALA A 549 -3.50 -30.08 -11.32
N GLU A 550 -2.71 -29.17 -11.92
CA GLU A 550 -1.27 -29.38 -12.10
C GLU A 550 -0.51 -29.50 -10.76
N LEU A 551 -0.94 -28.76 -9.74
CA LEU A 551 -0.36 -28.87 -8.41
C LEU A 551 -0.65 -30.23 -7.79
N GLU A 552 -1.92 -30.67 -7.82
CA GLU A 552 -2.35 -31.96 -7.29
C GLU A 552 -1.65 -33.12 -8.00
N GLU A 553 -1.53 -33.07 -9.33
CA GLU A 553 -0.79 -34.05 -10.13
C GLU A 553 0.68 -34.13 -9.69
N LYS A 554 1.36 -32.98 -9.57
CA LYS A 554 2.76 -32.90 -9.13
C LYS A 554 2.98 -33.29 -7.66
N LEU A 555 1.92 -33.29 -6.84
CA LEU A 555 1.96 -33.75 -5.46
C LEU A 555 1.75 -35.25 -5.33
N ARG A 556 0.91 -35.87 -6.18
CA ARG A 556 0.56 -37.29 -6.10
C ARG A 556 1.69 -38.23 -6.53
N LEU A 557 2.47 -37.86 -7.54
CA LEU A 557 3.49 -38.74 -8.12
C LEU A 557 4.85 -38.07 -8.10
N ARG A 558 5.78 -38.57 -7.27
CA ARG A 558 7.19 -38.20 -7.40
C ARG A 558 8.10 -39.41 -7.23
N PRO A 559 8.60 -40.00 -8.34
CA PRO A 559 9.63 -41.02 -8.24
C PRO A 559 10.92 -40.43 -7.68
N LEU A 560 11.64 -41.23 -6.89
CA LEU A 560 12.96 -40.86 -6.38
C LEU A 560 13.92 -40.73 -7.57
N ALA A 561 14.47 -39.53 -7.78
CA ALA A 561 15.37 -39.31 -8.91
C ALA A 561 16.71 -40.03 -8.71
N LEU A 562 17.20 -40.73 -9.73
CA LEU A 562 18.48 -41.42 -9.71
C LEU A 562 19.66 -40.48 -9.39
N ASN A 563 19.52 -39.18 -9.72
CA ASN A 563 20.48 -38.13 -9.38
C ASN A 563 20.79 -38.03 -7.88
N LEU A 564 19.89 -38.50 -7.00
CA LEU A 564 20.15 -38.57 -5.56
C LEU A 564 21.24 -39.59 -5.20
N LEU A 565 21.37 -40.67 -5.98
CA LEU A 565 22.32 -41.75 -5.73
C LEU A 565 23.71 -41.46 -6.31
N VAL A 566 23.84 -40.44 -7.17
CA VAL A 566 25.11 -40.08 -7.83
C VAL A 566 26.26 -39.92 -6.82
N PRO A 567 26.14 -39.18 -5.70
CA PRO A 567 27.23 -39.06 -4.74
C PRO A 567 27.62 -40.39 -4.09
N ALA A 568 26.66 -41.28 -3.84
CA ALA A 568 26.92 -42.60 -3.27
C ALA A 568 27.70 -43.47 -4.27
N PHE A 569 27.31 -43.47 -5.55
CA PHE A 569 28.04 -44.16 -6.61
C PHE A 569 29.43 -43.56 -6.85
N SER A 570 29.57 -42.23 -6.81
CA SER A 570 30.87 -41.56 -6.91
C SER A 570 31.81 -41.99 -5.78
N LEU A 571 31.32 -42.01 -4.52
CA LEU A 571 32.11 -42.46 -3.38
C LEU A 571 32.50 -43.93 -3.48
N PHE A 572 31.57 -44.78 -3.93
CA PHE A 572 31.83 -46.21 -4.15
C PHE A 572 32.90 -46.43 -5.23
N LEU A 573 32.82 -45.71 -6.37
CA LEU A 573 33.80 -45.81 -7.45
C LEU A 573 35.19 -45.30 -7.00
N CYS A 574 35.25 -44.19 -6.26
CA CYS A 574 36.49 -43.71 -5.66
C CYS A 574 37.09 -44.74 -4.69
N GLY A 575 36.25 -45.41 -3.90
CA GLY A 575 36.67 -46.50 -3.01
C GLY A 575 37.24 -47.70 -3.77
N LEU A 576 36.60 -48.11 -4.86
CA LEU A 576 37.09 -49.18 -5.73
C LEU A 576 38.45 -48.82 -6.36
N LEU A 577 38.59 -47.62 -6.91
CA LEU A 577 39.87 -47.14 -7.46
C LEU A 577 40.96 -47.12 -6.40
N GLY A 578 40.67 -46.61 -5.19
CA GLY A 578 41.60 -46.61 -4.07
C GLY A 578 42.03 -48.02 -3.66
N SER A 579 41.09 -48.96 -3.57
CA SER A 579 41.40 -50.37 -3.28
C SER A 579 42.22 -51.02 -4.39
N GLY A 580 41.95 -50.70 -5.66
CA GLY A 580 42.71 -51.20 -6.80
C GLY A 580 44.16 -50.72 -6.78
N ILE A 581 44.39 -49.43 -6.47
CA ILE A 581 45.73 -48.87 -6.33
C ILE A 581 46.47 -49.53 -5.14
N ALA A 582 45.80 -49.69 -3.99
CA ALA A 582 46.39 -50.35 -2.83
C ALA A 582 46.79 -51.81 -3.14
N PHE A 583 45.91 -52.55 -3.83
CA PHE A 583 46.18 -53.91 -4.27
C PHE A 583 47.35 -54.00 -5.25
N LEU A 584 47.45 -53.07 -6.20
CA LEU A 584 48.61 -53.00 -7.12
C LEU A 584 49.92 -52.70 -6.39
N VAL A 585 49.89 -51.83 -5.38
CA VAL A 585 51.06 -51.54 -4.52
C VAL A 585 51.46 -52.76 -3.71
N GLU A 586 50.49 -53.48 -3.13
CA GLU A 586 50.72 -54.71 -2.36
C GLU A 586 51.32 -55.82 -3.23
N ILE A 587 50.80 -56.01 -4.44
CA ILE A 587 51.36 -56.94 -5.43
C ILE A 587 52.82 -56.57 -5.75
N ARG A 588 53.09 -55.30 -6.05
CA ARG A 588 54.45 -54.84 -6.37
C ARG A 588 55.42 -55.04 -5.21
N HIS A 589 54.97 -54.84 -3.98
CA HIS A 589 55.77 -55.08 -2.77
C HIS A 589 55.97 -56.59 -2.51
N SER A 590 54.96 -57.42 -2.74
CA SER A 590 55.03 -58.88 -2.60
C SER A 590 56.02 -59.51 -3.59
N PHE A 591 56.06 -59.03 -4.84
CA PHE A 591 57.06 -59.46 -5.82
C PHE A 591 58.48 -58.94 -5.51
N GLY A 592 58.63 -57.84 -4.77
CA GLY A 592 59.91 -57.28 -4.35
C GLY A 592 60.61 -58.00 -3.19
N CYS A 593 59.89 -58.80 -2.39
CA CYS A 593 60.46 -59.50 -1.21
C CYS A 593 61.02 -60.91 -1.49
N ARG A 594 61.13 -61.34 -2.75
CA ARG A 594 61.72 -62.64 -3.11
C ARG A 594 63.21 -62.55 -3.47
N GLN A 595 64.04 -61.93 -2.62
CA GLN A 595 65.50 -62.13 -2.64
C GLN A 595 66.10 -62.07 -1.24
N LYS A 596 66.07 -63.20 -0.53
CA LYS A 596 67.15 -63.60 0.40
C LYS A 596 67.37 -65.10 0.25
N PRO A 597 68.54 -65.56 -0.26
CA PRO A 597 68.88 -66.98 -0.24
C PRO A 597 69.15 -67.44 1.21
N PRO A 598 68.98 -68.74 1.51
CA PRO A 598 69.15 -69.28 2.86
C PRO A 598 70.62 -69.22 3.32
N SER A 599 70.82 -69.10 4.63
CA SER A 599 72.13 -69.13 5.27
C SER A 599 72.80 -70.49 5.11
N ILE A 600 73.95 -70.52 4.44
CA ILE A 600 74.85 -71.69 4.43
C ILE A 600 75.51 -71.77 5.81
N ASN A 601 75.14 -72.78 6.59
CA ASN A 601 75.87 -73.24 7.76
C ASN A 601 77.26 -73.72 7.30
N ARG A 602 78.32 -73.06 7.76
CA ARG A 602 79.67 -73.63 7.83
C ARG A 602 79.99 -73.85 9.29
N ASN A 603 80.32 -75.08 9.64
CA ASN A 603 81.04 -75.45 10.85
C ASN A 603 81.96 -76.66 10.53
N PRO A 604 82.97 -76.92 11.37
CA PRO A 604 84.38 -77.03 10.97
C PRO A 604 84.90 -78.47 10.93
N GLY A 605 86.00 -78.69 10.20
CA GLY A 605 86.74 -79.96 10.19
C GLY A 605 87.53 -80.18 8.90
N ASP A 606 88.65 -79.45 8.78
CA ASP A 606 89.97 -79.92 8.30
C ASP A 606 90.98 -78.75 8.43
#